data_AF-A0A6A4UVU5-F1
#
_entry.id   AF-A0A6A4UVU5-F1
#
_cell.length_a   1.000
_cell.length_b   1.000
_cell.length_c   1.000
_cell.angle_alpha   90.00
_cell.angle_beta   90.00
_cell.angle_gamma   90.00
#
_symmetry.space_group_name_H-M   'P 1'
#
loop_
_entity.id
_entity.type
_entity.pdbx_description
1 polymer ?
#
loop_
_entity_poly.entity_id
_entity_poly.type
_entity_poly.pdbx_seq_one_letter_code
_entity_poly.pdbx_strand_id
1 'polypeptide(L)'
;MAIETAMPEVPRFAMYSGCVLDQLSWQMQRSGLLTATARLVAQGETIAAATAAGTPSALGLQRFGHFNGTVKRNGTALGNVVSAEITYSNNLDRIETIRGDGRIDGADPTMAALTGRIEVRFSDSTLVTQAIDGSPCELEFVYSLGANASFTFTAHAVYLPIPRIEIAGPQGVQASFDWQAAKATSPARMCTAVLVNTLAGY
;
A
#
# COMPACT_ATOMS: atom_id res chain seq x y z
N MET A 1 13.99 -7.65 -12.45
CA MET A 1 14.40 -6.44 -11.70
C MET A 1 15.57 -6.80 -10.80
N ALA A 2 16.50 -5.87 -10.54
CA ALA A 2 17.57 -6.03 -9.57
C ALA A 2 17.72 -4.72 -8.77
N ILE A 3 18.12 -4.83 -7.50
CA ILE A 3 18.29 -3.69 -6.59
C ILE A 3 19.65 -3.81 -5.92
N GLU A 4 20.46 -2.77 -6.00
CA GLU A 4 21.72 -2.69 -5.26
C GLU A 4 21.53 -1.91 -3.96
N THR A 5 22.03 -2.44 -2.84
CA THR A 5 22.24 -1.66 -1.62
C THR A 5 23.72 -1.40 -1.45
N ALA A 6 24.08 -0.12 -1.32
CA ALA A 6 25.46 0.33 -1.22
C ALA A 6 25.76 0.78 0.21
N MET A 7 26.90 0.33 0.75
CA MET A 7 27.52 0.89 1.95
C MET A 7 28.91 1.42 1.57
N PRO A 8 29.03 2.63 0.99
CA PRO A 8 30.32 3.08 0.44
C PRO A 8 31.46 3.19 1.47
N GLU A 9 31.13 3.45 2.74
CA GLU A 9 32.09 3.53 3.85
C GLU A 9 32.75 2.17 4.16
N VAL A 10 32.07 1.08 3.84
CA VAL A 10 32.56 -0.29 3.99
C VAL A 10 32.35 -0.97 2.64
N PRO A 11 33.32 -1.01 1.72
CA PRO A 11 33.14 -1.30 0.29
C PRO A 11 32.37 -2.60 0.03
N ARG A 12 31.05 -2.49 0.11
CA ARG A 12 30.06 -3.57 0.12
C ARG A 12 28.87 -3.06 -0.66
N PHE A 13 28.69 -3.67 -1.81
CA PHE A 13 27.61 -3.39 -2.74
C PHE A 13 26.88 -4.71 -2.95
N ALA A 14 25.71 -4.83 -2.33
CA ALA A 14 24.91 -6.04 -2.37
C ALA A 14 23.86 -5.93 -3.48
N MET A 15 24.04 -6.71 -4.54
CA MET A 15 23.11 -6.79 -5.65
C MET A 15 22.10 -7.90 -5.41
N TYR A 16 20.83 -7.52 -5.18
CA TYR A 16 19.70 -8.43 -5.11
C TYR A 16 19.12 -8.60 -6.50
N SER A 17 19.19 -9.81 -7.04
CA SER A 17 18.71 -10.14 -8.39
C SER A 17 17.35 -10.85 -8.35
N GLY A 18 16.55 -10.67 -9.39
CA GLY A 18 15.24 -11.32 -9.48
C GLY A 18 14.22 -10.80 -8.46
N CYS A 19 14.31 -9.53 -8.07
CA CYS A 19 13.39 -8.93 -7.10
C CYS A 19 11.96 -8.92 -7.66
N VAL A 20 11.01 -9.40 -6.85
CA VAL A 20 9.57 -9.32 -7.09
C VAL A 20 8.87 -8.75 -5.85
N LEU A 21 7.80 -7.97 -6.05
CA LEU A 21 7.05 -7.33 -4.97
C LEU A 21 6.09 -8.33 -4.33
N ASP A 22 6.24 -8.54 -3.02
CA ASP A 22 5.32 -9.35 -2.23
C ASP A 22 4.20 -8.49 -1.64
N GLN A 23 4.55 -7.39 -0.98
CA GLN A 23 3.59 -6.57 -0.26
C GLN A 23 3.88 -5.08 -0.44
N LEU A 24 2.82 -4.29 -0.59
CA LEU A 24 2.86 -2.83 -0.50
C LEU A 24 1.90 -2.38 0.60
N SER A 25 2.39 -1.60 1.57
CA SER A 25 1.54 -1.02 2.60
C SER A 25 1.89 0.42 2.94
N TRP A 26 0.90 1.21 3.35
CA TRP A 26 1.09 2.56 3.88
C TRP A 26 -0.08 2.95 4.78
N GLN A 27 0.11 4.05 5.52
CA GLN A 27 -0.89 4.61 6.41
C GLN A 27 -1.16 6.09 6.07
N MET A 28 -2.43 6.45 6.10
CA MET A 28 -2.94 7.82 6.16
C MET A 28 -3.23 8.17 7.62
N GLN A 29 -2.77 9.34 8.06
CA GLN A 29 -2.96 9.84 9.43
C GLN A 29 -2.95 11.36 9.43
N ARG A 30 -3.13 12.02 10.56
CA ARG A 30 -3.21 13.50 10.59
C ARG A 30 -1.87 14.19 10.33
N SER A 31 -0.75 13.58 10.69
CA SER A 31 0.57 14.21 10.69
C SER A 31 1.68 13.18 10.53
N GLY A 32 2.90 13.66 10.26
CA GLY A 32 4.07 12.80 10.09
C GLY A 32 4.48 12.65 8.63
N LEU A 33 5.45 11.76 8.40
CA LEU A 33 5.99 11.52 7.08
C LEU A 33 5.25 10.36 6.41
N LEU A 34 4.46 10.67 5.38
CA LEU A 34 3.82 9.64 4.58
C LEU A 34 4.91 8.75 3.95
N THR A 35 4.85 7.47 4.27
CA THR A 35 5.81 6.47 3.85
C THR A 35 5.06 5.21 3.45
N ALA A 36 5.43 4.67 2.30
CA ALA A 36 4.99 3.35 1.88
C ALA A 36 6.13 2.36 2.08
N THR A 37 5.78 1.15 2.50
CA THR A 37 6.70 0.03 2.69
C THR A 37 6.43 -0.98 1.58
N ALA A 38 7.44 -1.22 0.75
CA ALA A 38 7.45 -2.31 -0.24
C ALA A 38 8.29 -3.47 0.31
N ARG A 39 7.69 -4.65 0.43
CA ARG A 39 8.40 -5.90 0.74
C ARG A 39 8.67 -6.64 -0.54
N LEU A 40 9.93 -6.98 -0.78
CA LEU A 40 10.36 -7.68 -1.98
C LEU A 40 11.01 -9.01 -1.61
N VAL A 41 10.87 -10.00 -2.50
CA VAL A 41 11.61 -11.26 -2.49
C VAL A 41 12.60 -11.22 -3.64
N ALA A 42 13.88 -11.48 -3.36
CA ALA A 42 14.92 -11.60 -4.37
C ALA A 42 15.29 -13.06 -4.56
N GLN A 43 15.74 -13.41 -5.76
CA GLN A 43 16.23 -14.76 -6.07
C GLN A 43 17.52 -15.09 -5.31
N GLY A 44 18.36 -14.07 -5.13
CA GLY A 44 19.62 -14.17 -4.40
C GLY A 44 20.39 -12.86 -4.39
N GLU A 45 21.46 -12.85 -3.62
CA GLU A 45 22.37 -11.72 -3.43
C GLU A 45 23.73 -12.02 -4.05
N THR A 46 24.40 -11.00 -4.57
CA THR A 46 25.82 -11.04 -4.95
C THR A 46 26.51 -9.79 -4.42
N ILE A 47 27.60 -9.97 -3.67
CA ILE A 47 28.30 -8.87 -3.00
C ILE A 47 29.57 -8.52 -3.79
N ALA A 48 29.77 -7.23 -4.03
CA ALA A 48 30.96 -6.69 -4.67
C ALA A 48 31.61 -5.58 -3.82
N ALA A 49 32.88 -5.27 -4.13
CA ALA A 49 33.63 -4.18 -3.51
C ALA A 49 33.47 -2.83 -4.23
N ALA A 50 32.79 -2.83 -5.38
CA ALA A 50 32.46 -1.64 -6.17
C ALA A 50 31.01 -1.75 -6.68
N THR A 51 30.38 -0.60 -6.91
CA THR A 51 29.01 -0.54 -7.44
C THR A 51 28.93 -1.09 -8.87
N ALA A 52 27.91 -1.88 -9.15
CA ALA A 52 27.51 -2.27 -10.50
C ALA A 52 26.44 -1.34 -11.08
N ALA A 53 25.88 -0.43 -10.27
CA ALA A 53 24.82 0.50 -10.64
C ALA A 53 25.32 1.78 -11.34
N GLY A 54 26.63 1.95 -11.51
CA GLY A 54 27.22 3.13 -12.12
C GLY A 54 27.05 4.39 -11.25
N THR A 55 26.71 5.53 -11.87
CA THR A 55 26.42 6.78 -11.14
C THR A 55 24.92 7.07 -11.18
N PRO A 56 24.18 6.84 -10.08
CA PRO A 56 22.75 7.09 -10.04
C PRO A 56 22.43 8.58 -10.24
N SER A 57 21.43 8.87 -11.06
CA SER A 57 20.87 10.22 -11.14
C SER A 57 20.00 10.49 -9.92
N ALA A 58 20.19 11.63 -9.26
CA ALA A 58 19.31 12.06 -8.19
C ALA A 58 17.89 12.32 -8.73
N LEU A 59 16.88 11.71 -8.11
CA LEU A 59 15.48 11.98 -8.43
C LEU A 59 14.99 13.16 -7.58
N GLY A 60 14.51 14.22 -8.21
CA GLY A 60 13.83 15.31 -7.52
C GLY A 60 12.48 14.82 -6.97
N LEU A 61 12.38 14.60 -5.66
CA LEU A 61 11.20 14.05 -5.03
C LEU A 61 10.25 15.16 -4.56
N GLN A 62 9.06 15.19 -5.11
CA GLN A 62 7.92 15.90 -4.52
C GLN A 62 7.06 14.88 -3.77
N ARG A 63 6.99 15.01 -2.44
CA ARG A 63 6.28 14.05 -1.58
C ARG A 63 4.85 14.52 -1.32
N PHE A 64 3.91 13.58 -1.36
CA PHE A 64 2.59 13.79 -0.74
C PHE A 64 2.73 13.87 0.78
N GLY A 65 2.04 14.81 1.40
CA GLY A 65 1.84 14.85 2.85
C GLY A 65 0.52 14.19 3.23
N HIS A 66 0.37 13.77 4.49
CA HIS A 66 -0.90 13.16 4.89
C HIS A 66 -2.10 14.13 4.83
N PHE A 67 -1.86 15.43 5.04
CA PHE A 67 -2.90 16.46 4.95
C PHE A 67 -3.44 16.67 3.53
N ASN A 68 -2.74 16.15 2.51
CA ASN A 68 -3.20 16.14 1.12
C ASN A 68 -4.17 14.99 0.84
N GLY A 69 -4.43 14.15 1.84
CA GLY A 69 -5.22 12.94 1.76
C GLY A 69 -6.74 13.18 1.84
N THR A 70 -7.52 12.40 1.12
CA THR A 70 -8.96 12.27 1.32
C THR A 70 -9.36 10.82 1.11
N VAL A 71 -10.22 10.30 1.99
CA VAL A 71 -10.84 8.97 1.82
C VAL A 71 -12.27 9.17 1.35
N LYS A 72 -12.68 8.46 0.30
CA LYS A 72 -14.05 8.48 -0.20
C LYS A 72 -14.66 7.09 -0.14
N ARG A 73 -15.97 7.04 0.08
CA ARG A 73 -16.81 5.86 -0.06
C ARG A 73 -17.84 6.12 -1.15
N ASN A 74 -17.88 5.28 -2.18
CA ASN A 74 -18.77 5.42 -3.34
C ASN A 74 -18.75 6.85 -3.93
N GLY A 75 -17.56 7.39 -4.17
CA GLY A 75 -17.35 8.74 -4.70
C GLY A 75 -17.59 9.90 -3.72
N THR A 76 -18.11 9.64 -2.51
CA THR A 76 -18.39 10.67 -1.50
C THR A 76 -17.34 10.68 -0.40
N ALA A 77 -16.81 11.85 -0.04
CA ALA A 77 -15.77 11.96 0.99
C ALA A 77 -16.28 11.56 2.39
N LEU A 78 -15.48 10.77 3.10
CA LEU A 78 -15.67 10.47 4.53
C LEU A 78 -15.01 11.58 5.35
N GLY A 79 -15.80 12.46 5.95
CA GLY A 79 -15.32 13.65 6.66
C GLY A 79 -14.72 13.40 8.04
N ASN A 80 -14.84 12.18 8.56
CA ASN A 80 -14.54 11.80 9.95
C ASN A 80 -13.40 10.79 10.10
N VAL A 81 -12.61 10.56 9.04
CA VAL A 81 -11.48 9.61 9.07
C VAL A 81 -10.32 10.18 9.90
N VAL A 82 -9.89 9.41 10.90
CA VAL A 82 -8.75 9.70 11.77
C VAL A 82 -7.47 9.09 11.17
N SER A 83 -7.57 7.84 10.75
CA SER A 83 -6.48 7.10 10.11
C SER A 83 -7.05 6.08 9.12
N ALA A 84 -6.24 5.73 8.13
CA ALA A 84 -6.52 4.62 7.23
C ALA A 84 -5.24 3.86 6.90
N GLU A 85 -5.27 2.55 7.01
CA GLU A 85 -4.18 1.67 6.63
C GLU A 85 -4.57 0.91 5.38
N ILE A 86 -3.62 0.75 4.46
CA ILE A 86 -3.80 -0.01 3.22
C ILE A 86 -2.66 -1.02 3.13
N THR A 87 -2.99 -2.28 2.88
CA THR A 87 -2.03 -3.34 2.59
C THR A 87 -2.51 -4.15 1.39
N TYR A 88 -1.72 -4.16 0.33
CA TYR A 88 -1.84 -5.09 -0.79
C TYR A 88 -0.75 -6.15 -0.69
N SER A 89 -1.13 -7.42 -0.73
CA SER A 89 -0.22 -8.57 -0.70
C SER A 89 -0.46 -9.49 -1.88
N ASN A 90 0.60 -9.91 -2.56
CA ASN A 90 0.59 -10.99 -3.54
C ASN A 90 0.73 -12.37 -2.89
N ASN A 91 1.06 -12.43 -1.60
CA ASN A 91 1.27 -13.65 -0.83
C ASN A 91 2.21 -14.61 -1.58
N LEU A 92 3.42 -14.13 -1.91
CA LEU A 92 4.36 -14.90 -2.74
C LEU A 92 4.77 -16.19 -2.03
N ASP A 93 4.70 -17.30 -2.75
CA ASP A 93 5.27 -18.58 -2.32
C ASP A 93 6.69 -18.72 -2.87
N ARG A 94 7.66 -19.06 -2.00
CA ARG A 94 9.07 -19.15 -2.37
C ARG A 94 9.41 -20.58 -2.74
N ILE A 95 9.95 -20.76 -3.93
CA ILE A 95 10.31 -22.09 -4.43
C ILE A 95 11.77 -22.37 -4.07
N GLU A 96 11.97 -23.07 -2.95
CA GLU A 96 13.30 -23.40 -2.42
C GLU A 96 13.69 -24.83 -2.83
N THR A 97 14.38 -24.96 -3.96
CA THR A 97 14.94 -26.24 -4.44
C THR A 97 16.40 -26.40 -4.07
N ILE A 98 16.88 -27.65 -3.99
CA ILE A 98 18.32 -27.93 -3.80
C ILE A 98 19.09 -27.48 -5.04
N ARG A 99 19.85 -26.39 -4.91
CA ARG A 99 20.76 -25.86 -5.93
C ARG A 99 22.13 -25.62 -5.33
N GLY A 100 23.17 -25.83 -6.14
CA GLY A 100 24.56 -25.62 -5.71
C GLY A 100 24.91 -24.15 -5.40
N ASP A 101 24.08 -23.20 -5.82
CA ASP A 101 24.25 -21.76 -5.58
C ASP A 101 23.41 -21.22 -4.41
N GLY A 102 22.61 -22.07 -3.74
CA GLY A 102 21.80 -21.68 -2.58
C GLY A 102 20.68 -20.66 -2.88
N ARG A 103 20.31 -20.47 -4.15
CA ARG A 103 19.27 -19.52 -4.57
C ARG A 103 17.88 -20.17 -4.62
N ILE A 104 16.85 -19.35 -4.47
CA ILE A 104 15.48 -19.80 -4.75
C ILE A 104 15.28 -19.94 -6.26
N ASP A 105 14.43 -20.88 -6.67
CA ASP A 105 14.15 -21.11 -8.08
C ASP A 105 13.20 -20.05 -8.65
N GLY A 106 12.28 -19.59 -7.81
CA GLY A 106 11.30 -18.55 -8.13
C GLY A 106 10.50 -18.11 -6.91
N ALA A 107 9.62 -17.14 -7.13
CA ALA A 107 8.64 -16.70 -6.16
C ALA A 107 7.32 -16.45 -6.90
N ASP A 108 6.34 -17.32 -6.67
CA ASP A 108 5.09 -17.34 -7.42
C ASP A 108 3.99 -16.62 -6.64
N PRO A 109 3.24 -15.70 -7.26
CA PRO A 109 2.10 -15.06 -6.61
C PRO A 109 0.97 -16.05 -6.40
N THR A 110 0.38 -16.00 -5.21
CA THR A 110 -0.79 -16.81 -4.88
C THR A 110 -2.04 -15.94 -4.88
N MET A 111 -3.00 -16.21 -3.99
CA MET A 111 -4.21 -15.40 -3.89
C MET A 111 -3.86 -14.03 -3.32
N ALA A 112 -3.93 -13.00 -4.17
CA ALA A 112 -3.70 -11.63 -3.72
C ALA A 112 -4.77 -11.20 -2.70
N ALA A 113 -4.35 -10.41 -1.72
CA ALA A 113 -5.22 -9.85 -0.69
C ALA A 113 -5.04 -8.33 -0.63
N LEU A 114 -6.15 -7.61 -0.51
CA LEU A 114 -6.15 -6.18 -0.25
C LEU A 114 -6.99 -5.93 1.00
N THR A 115 -6.32 -5.50 2.07
CA THR A 115 -6.91 -5.31 3.38
C THR A 115 -6.46 -3.99 3.97
N GLY A 116 -7.11 -3.60 5.05
CA GLY A 116 -6.68 -2.46 5.81
C GLY A 116 -7.60 -2.17 6.98
N ARG A 117 -7.37 -1.01 7.59
CA ARG A 117 -8.15 -0.53 8.72
C ARG A 117 -8.54 0.92 8.46
N ILE A 118 -9.76 1.30 8.78
CA ILE A 118 -10.17 2.70 8.83
C ILE A 118 -10.65 3.00 10.23
N GLU A 119 -10.08 4.05 10.82
CA GLU A 119 -10.55 4.61 12.08
C GLU A 119 -11.33 5.88 11.78
N VAL A 120 -12.56 5.95 12.27
CA VAL A 120 -13.40 7.14 12.15
C VAL A 120 -13.81 7.65 13.51
N ARG A 121 -13.92 8.98 13.63
CA ARG A 121 -14.69 9.59 14.72
C ARG A 121 -16.17 9.27 14.47
N PHE A 122 -16.84 8.73 15.47
CA PHE A 122 -18.23 8.32 15.35
C PHE A 122 -19.15 9.54 15.38
N SER A 123 -19.29 10.20 14.23
CA SER A 123 -20.17 11.36 14.00
C SER A 123 -21.44 11.00 13.24
N ASP A 124 -21.44 9.87 12.52
CA ASP A 124 -22.56 9.37 11.73
C ASP A 124 -22.52 7.83 11.63
N SER A 125 -23.63 7.24 11.18
CA SER A 125 -23.78 5.79 11.07
C SER A 125 -23.40 5.22 9.71
N THR A 126 -22.83 5.99 8.78
CA THR A 126 -22.68 5.59 7.36
C THR A 126 -21.93 4.27 7.20
N LEU A 127 -20.76 4.14 7.83
CA LEU A 127 -19.96 2.91 7.75
C LEU A 127 -20.55 1.76 8.57
N VAL A 128 -21.30 2.08 9.64
CA VAL A 128 -22.00 1.05 10.43
C VAL A 128 -23.17 0.47 9.64
N THR A 129 -23.99 1.31 9.01
CA THR A 129 -25.08 0.88 8.13
C THR A 129 -24.51 0.05 6.97
N GLN A 130 -23.43 0.50 6.34
CA GLN A 130 -22.73 -0.26 5.30
C GLN A 130 -22.29 -1.65 5.78
N ALA A 131 -21.73 -1.74 6.98
CA ALA A 131 -21.28 -3.00 7.56
C ALA A 131 -22.46 -3.94 7.91
N ILE A 132 -23.58 -3.40 8.40
CA ILE A 132 -24.80 -4.16 8.70
C ILE A 132 -25.46 -4.68 7.42
N ASP A 133 -25.55 -3.85 6.39
CA ASP A 133 -26.15 -4.22 5.11
C ASP A 133 -25.34 -5.30 4.37
N GLY A 134 -24.04 -5.43 4.69
CA GLY A 134 -23.14 -6.45 4.14
C GLY A 134 -22.84 -6.28 2.64
N SER A 135 -23.37 -5.24 2.01
CA SER A 135 -23.07 -4.91 0.61
C SER A 135 -21.62 -4.41 0.46
N PRO A 136 -20.96 -4.64 -0.68
CA PRO A 136 -19.66 -4.05 -0.94
C PRO A 136 -19.78 -2.55 -1.22
N CYS A 137 -18.71 -1.80 -0.93
CA CYS A 137 -18.57 -0.40 -1.33
C CYS A 137 -17.21 -0.15 -1.99
N GLU A 138 -17.12 0.92 -2.78
CA GLU A 138 -15.84 1.40 -3.27
C GLU A 138 -15.19 2.29 -2.21
N LEU A 139 -13.90 2.09 -1.95
CA LEU A 139 -13.07 2.99 -1.16
C LEU A 139 -11.98 3.60 -2.03
N GLU A 140 -11.89 4.93 -2.04
CA GLU A 140 -10.82 5.66 -2.71
C GLU A 140 -9.93 6.36 -1.69
N PHE A 141 -8.62 6.18 -1.84
CA PHE A 141 -7.59 6.88 -1.08
C PHE A 141 -6.87 7.83 -2.03
N VAL A 142 -7.12 9.12 -1.86
CA VAL A 142 -6.67 10.16 -2.79
C VAL A 142 -5.64 11.05 -2.11
N TYR A 143 -4.57 11.36 -2.82
CA TYR A 143 -3.61 12.40 -2.48
C TYR A 143 -3.48 13.38 -3.64
N SER A 144 -3.50 14.68 -3.37
CA SER A 144 -3.35 15.71 -4.41
C SER A 144 -2.44 16.85 -3.96
N LEU A 145 -1.53 17.26 -4.83
CA LEU A 145 -0.69 18.46 -4.68
C LEU A 145 -1.08 19.55 -5.69
N GLY A 146 -2.33 19.54 -6.16
CA GLY A 146 -2.84 20.43 -7.21
C GLY A 146 -3.11 19.69 -8.52
N ALA A 147 -3.20 20.45 -9.64
CA ALA A 147 -3.66 19.92 -10.93
C ALA A 147 -2.70 18.91 -11.59
N ASN A 148 -1.41 18.98 -11.28
CA ASN A 148 -0.36 18.24 -12.02
C ASN A 148 0.22 17.04 -11.27
N ALA A 149 -0.19 16.81 -10.02
CA ALA A 149 0.34 15.74 -9.20
C ALA A 149 -0.73 15.16 -8.28
N SER A 150 -1.11 13.91 -8.53
CA SER A 150 -2.07 13.17 -7.72
C SER A 150 -1.78 11.69 -7.68
N PHE A 151 -2.18 11.04 -6.60
CA PHE A 151 -2.20 9.60 -6.47
C PHE A 151 -3.57 9.16 -5.97
N THR A 152 -4.23 8.28 -6.71
CA THR A 152 -5.51 7.69 -6.32
C THR A 152 -5.37 6.18 -6.29
N PHE A 153 -5.64 5.59 -5.14
CA PHE A 153 -5.78 4.15 -4.98
C PHE A 153 -7.24 3.81 -4.69
N THR A 154 -7.87 3.05 -5.60
CA THR A 154 -9.27 2.66 -5.49
C THR A 154 -9.36 1.17 -5.21
N ALA A 155 -10.05 0.79 -4.13
CA ALA A 155 -10.48 -0.57 -3.85
C ALA A 155 -11.96 -0.71 -4.28
N HIS A 156 -12.23 -1.54 -5.28
CA HIS A 156 -13.51 -1.50 -6.03
C HIS A 156 -14.67 -2.18 -5.30
N ALA A 157 -14.40 -3.21 -4.50
CA ALA A 157 -15.42 -3.92 -3.73
C ALA A 157 -14.88 -4.25 -2.33
N VAL A 158 -15.15 -3.36 -1.38
CA VAL A 158 -14.73 -3.45 0.02
C VAL A 158 -15.89 -3.89 0.90
N TYR A 159 -15.62 -4.88 1.73
CA TYR A 159 -16.50 -5.37 2.77
C TYR A 159 -16.01 -4.88 4.13
N LEU A 160 -16.93 -4.34 4.91
CA LEU A 160 -16.69 -3.85 6.25
C LEU A 160 -17.28 -4.86 7.25
N PRO A 161 -16.49 -5.39 8.20
CA PRO A 161 -17.06 -6.15 9.30
C PRO A 161 -17.88 -5.22 10.19
N ILE A 162 -18.88 -5.78 10.88
CA ILE A 162 -19.65 -5.04 11.87
C ILE A 162 -18.68 -4.61 12.98
N PRO A 163 -18.47 -3.30 13.18
CA PRO A 163 -17.48 -2.82 14.12
C PRO A 163 -17.97 -3.03 15.55
N ARG A 164 -17.05 -3.31 16.47
CA ARG A 164 -17.31 -3.11 17.88
C ARG A 164 -17.10 -1.62 18.19
N ILE A 165 -18.17 -0.93 18.55
CA ILE A 165 -18.09 0.49 18.93
C ILE A 165 -17.68 0.54 20.41
N GLU A 166 -16.54 1.17 20.70
CA GLU A 166 -16.03 1.33 22.07
C GLU A 166 -16.15 2.79 22.53
N ILE A 167 -16.59 3.00 23.78
CA ILE A 167 -16.65 4.33 24.38
C ILE A 167 -15.25 4.67 24.91
N ALA A 168 -14.44 5.31 24.08
CA ALA A 168 -13.07 5.70 24.41
C ALA A 168 -13.04 7.03 25.20
N GLY A 169 -13.48 6.99 26.47
CA GLY A 169 -13.30 8.09 27.42
C GLY A 169 -13.90 9.45 26.97
N PRO A 170 -13.46 10.58 27.54
CA PRO A 170 -14.11 11.88 27.35
C PRO A 170 -13.91 12.52 25.96
N GLN A 171 -13.14 11.89 25.05
CA GLN A 171 -12.73 12.48 23.75
C GLN A 171 -13.67 12.13 22.58
N GLY A 172 -14.79 11.45 22.86
CA GLY A 172 -15.76 11.01 21.87
C GLY A 172 -15.56 9.56 21.43
N VAL A 173 -16.59 8.99 20.82
CA VAL A 173 -16.60 7.60 20.37
C VAL A 173 -15.83 7.49 19.04
N GLN A 174 -14.97 6.48 18.92
CA GLN A 174 -14.32 6.10 17.66
C GLN A 174 -14.77 4.70 17.27
N ALA A 175 -14.83 4.45 15.96
CA ALA A 175 -15.10 3.13 15.40
C ALA A 175 -13.95 2.72 14.49
N SER A 176 -13.53 1.46 14.62
CA SER A 176 -12.52 0.84 13.78
C SER A 176 -13.18 -0.18 12.85
N PHE A 177 -12.79 -0.15 11.58
CA PHE A 177 -13.26 -1.09 10.56
C PHE A 177 -12.07 -1.77 9.90
N ASP A 178 -11.84 -3.04 10.22
CA ASP A 178 -10.83 -3.88 9.58
C ASP A 178 -11.40 -4.45 8.27
N TRP A 179 -11.23 -3.68 7.20
CA TRP A 179 -11.88 -3.94 5.93
C TRP A 179 -11.07 -4.89 5.04
N GLN A 180 -11.78 -5.57 4.14
CA GLN A 180 -11.18 -6.43 3.11
C GLN A 180 -11.81 -6.16 1.75
N ALA A 181 -11.00 -6.13 0.71
CA ALA A 181 -11.46 -6.00 -0.66
C ALA A 181 -11.53 -7.35 -1.35
N ALA A 182 -12.45 -7.47 -2.30
CA ALA A 182 -12.58 -8.58 -3.22
C ALA A 182 -12.45 -8.10 -4.66
N LYS A 183 -12.36 -9.05 -5.60
CA LYS A 183 -12.45 -8.75 -7.02
C LYS A 183 -13.87 -8.26 -7.34
N ALA A 184 -14.00 -7.02 -7.80
CA ALA A 184 -15.27 -6.48 -8.24
C ALA A 184 -15.72 -7.11 -9.57
N THR A 185 -17.02 -7.04 -9.87
CA THR A 185 -17.59 -7.47 -11.16
C THR A 185 -17.38 -6.43 -12.25
N SER A 186 -17.45 -5.14 -11.89
CA SER A 186 -17.22 -4.01 -12.80
C SER A 186 -16.59 -2.83 -12.03
N PRO A 187 -15.35 -2.41 -12.36
CA PRO A 187 -14.43 -3.10 -13.27
C PRO A 187 -14.00 -4.46 -12.70
N ALA A 188 -13.67 -5.43 -13.57
CA ALA A 188 -13.34 -6.81 -13.16
C ALA A 188 -11.95 -6.96 -12.50
N ARG A 189 -11.67 -6.19 -11.45
CA ARG A 189 -10.38 -6.10 -10.74
C ARG A 189 -10.59 -5.74 -9.27
N MET A 190 -9.62 -6.03 -8.42
CA MET A 190 -9.70 -5.74 -6.98
C MET A 190 -9.42 -4.27 -6.67
N CYS A 191 -8.40 -3.69 -7.31
CA CYS A 191 -8.03 -2.30 -7.11
C CYS A 191 -7.49 -1.63 -8.37
N THR A 192 -7.29 -0.33 -8.30
CA THR A 192 -6.61 0.48 -9.34
C THR A 192 -5.79 1.57 -8.66
N ALA A 193 -4.53 1.69 -9.07
CA ALA A 193 -3.65 2.75 -8.64
C ALA A 193 -3.38 3.67 -9.84
N VAL A 194 -3.67 4.97 -9.71
CA VAL A 194 -3.42 5.98 -10.72
C VAL A 194 -2.47 7.01 -10.13
N LEU A 195 -1.29 7.15 -10.72
CA LEU A 195 -0.32 8.18 -10.39
C LEU A 195 -0.23 9.17 -11.55
N VAL A 196 -0.53 10.44 -11.29
CA VAL A 196 -0.28 11.55 -12.20
C VAL A 196 0.96 12.28 -11.71
N ASN A 197 1.98 12.36 -12.54
CA ASN A 197 3.17 13.17 -12.29
C ASN A 197 3.82 13.63 -13.60
N THR A 198 4.99 14.25 -13.50
CA THR A 198 5.72 14.82 -14.64
C THR A 198 6.57 13.81 -15.42
N LEU A 199 6.55 12.53 -15.06
CA LEU A 199 7.30 11.48 -15.78
C LEU A 199 6.48 10.99 -16.97
N ALA A 200 7.11 10.94 -18.14
CA ALA A 200 6.46 10.51 -19.38
C ALA A 200 6.22 8.98 -19.47
N GLY A 201 6.84 8.18 -18.59
CA GLY A 201 6.73 6.73 -18.54
C GLY A 201 7.58 6.11 -17.41
N TYR A 202 7.41 4.80 -17.17
CA TYR A 202 8.09 4.01 -16.13
C TYR A 202 8.65 2.71 -16.70
#